data_AF-A0A554WLH6-F1
#
_entry.id   AF-A0A554WLH6-F1
#
_cell.length_a   1.000
_cell.length_b   1.000
_cell.length_c   1.000
_cell.angle_alpha   90.00
_cell.angle_beta   90.00
_cell.angle_gamma   90.00
#
_symmetry.space_group_name_H-M   'P 1'
#
loop_
_entity.id
_entity.type
_entity.pdbx_description
1 polymer ?
#
loop_
_entity_poly.entity_id
_entity_poly.type
_entity_poly.pdbx_seq_one_letter_code
_entity_poly.pdbx_strand_id
1 'polypeptide(L)'
;MASTEIETVSPAADKARLAAAGVLALLGFVAYYLLGAQGAWVQWAALLLALAAGIGVGLTASPGQRLIAFGRDAVKEARKVVWPTRKEAAQVTGYVFAFVAVMAIFLWLTDKLLEWVLYGLILGWR
;
A
#
# COMPACT_ATOMS: atom_id res chain seq x y z
N MET A 1 21.00 -18.51 12.37
CA MET A 1 21.13 -17.07 12.08
C MET A 1 20.62 -16.34 13.31
N ALA A 2 21.50 -15.86 14.18
CA ALA A 2 21.10 -15.10 15.36
C ALA A 2 20.41 -13.81 14.91
N SER A 3 19.24 -13.50 15.45
CA SER A 3 18.62 -12.19 15.30
C SER A 3 19.54 -11.16 15.94
N THR A 4 20.25 -10.39 15.12
CA THR A 4 21.02 -9.23 15.58
C THR A 4 20.04 -8.24 16.18
N GLU A 5 19.85 -8.33 17.49
CA GLU A 5 19.05 -7.38 18.25
C GLU A 5 19.77 -6.04 18.16
N ILE A 6 19.16 -5.10 17.44
CA ILE A 6 19.73 -3.77 17.26
C ILE A 6 19.63 -3.07 18.61
N GLU A 7 20.72 -3.06 19.37
CA GLU A 7 20.83 -2.42 20.67
C GLU A 7 20.46 -0.94 20.53
N THR A 8 19.24 -0.59 20.95
CA THR A 8 18.81 0.80 21.04
C THR A 8 19.40 1.35 22.32
N VAL A 9 20.21 2.42 22.22
CA VAL A 9 20.88 3.07 23.36
C VAL A 9 19.92 3.61 24.44
N SER A 10 18.60 3.56 24.26
CA SER A 10 17.59 3.76 25.31
C SER A 10 16.22 3.12 24.98
N PRO A 11 16.01 1.81 25.23
CA PRO A 11 14.79 1.10 24.85
C PRO A 11 13.55 1.62 25.59
N ALA A 12 13.72 2.01 26.87
CA ALA A 12 12.64 2.50 27.71
C ALA A 12 12.14 3.89 27.27
N ALA A 13 13.03 4.79 26.88
CA ALA A 13 12.66 6.13 26.43
C ALA A 13 11.93 6.09 25.08
N ASP A 14 12.37 5.24 24.15
CA ASP A 14 11.68 5.05 22.86
C ASP A 14 10.28 4.45 23.06
N LYS A 15 10.15 3.45 23.94
CA LYS A 15 8.85 2.87 24.29
C LYS A 15 7.92 3.90 24.93
N ALA A 16 8.44 4.77 25.79
CA ALA A 16 7.68 5.85 26.40
C ALA A 16 7.19 6.89 25.37
N ARG A 17 8.04 7.30 24.42
CA ARG A 17 7.65 8.23 23.33
C ARG A 17 6.56 7.61 22.44
N LEU A 18 6.69 6.33 22.10
CA LEU A 18 5.67 5.64 21.31
C LEU A 18 4.36 5.45 22.08
N ALA A 19 4.43 5.12 23.37
CA ALA A 19 3.25 5.07 24.22
C ALA A 19 2.57 6.45 24.33
N ALA A 20 3.35 7.52 24.51
CA ALA A 20 2.83 8.89 24.52
C ALA A 20 2.16 9.27 23.19
N ALA A 21 2.74 8.89 22.05
CA ALA A 21 2.12 9.08 20.74
C ALA A 21 0.76 8.34 20.62
N GLY A 22 0.69 7.10 21.10
CA GLY A 22 -0.57 6.33 21.16
C GLY A 22 -1.61 6.97 22.07
N VAL A 23 -1.21 7.43 23.26
CA VAL A 23 -2.09 8.13 24.20
C VAL A 23 -2.61 9.44 23.59
N LEU A 24 -1.77 10.22 22.91
CA LEU A 24 -2.19 11.45 22.24
C LEU A 24 -3.22 11.17 21.14
N ALA A 25 -3.05 10.10 20.36
CA ALA A 25 -4.02 9.69 19.35
C ALA A 25 -5.37 9.29 19.99
N LEU A 26 -5.33 8.51 21.09
CA LEU A 26 -6.54 8.14 21.84
C LEU A 26 -7.23 9.36 22.44
N LEU A 27 -6.47 10.29 23.02
CA LEU A 27 -7.01 11.55 23.55
C LEU A 27 -7.64 12.40 22.45
N GLY A 28 -7.04 12.47 21.26
CA GLY A 28 -7.64 13.13 20.10
C GLY A 28 -8.98 12.52 19.70
N PHE A 29 -9.06 11.20 19.67
CA PHE A 29 -10.31 10.47 19.38
C PHE A 29 -11.37 10.72 20.44
N VAL A 30 -11.01 10.64 21.73
CA VAL A 30 -11.93 10.93 22.84
C VAL A 30 -12.39 12.39 22.79
N ALA A 31 -11.46 13.33 22.56
CA ALA A 31 -11.77 14.75 22.43
C ALA A 31 -12.76 15.01 21.29
N TYR A 32 -12.64 14.33 20.16
CA TYR A 32 -13.58 14.45 19.03
C TYR A 32 -15.03 14.18 19.48
N TYR A 33 -15.27 13.10 20.24
CA TYR A 33 -16.62 12.78 20.74
C TYR A 33 -17.10 13.74 21.83
N LEU A 34 -16.23 14.16 22.74
CA LEU A 34 -16.59 15.08 23.83
C LEU A 34 -16.89 16.50 23.33
N LEU A 35 -16.23 16.94 22.26
CA LEU A 35 -16.42 18.27 21.66
C LEU A 35 -17.63 18.37 20.72
N GLY A 36 -18.50 17.36 20.65
CA GLY A 36 -19.69 17.37 19.81
C GLY A 36 -20.59 18.60 20.00
N ALA A 37 -20.68 19.10 21.24
CA ALA A 37 -21.48 20.29 21.55
C ALA A 37 -20.90 21.60 20.99
N GLN A 38 -19.61 21.64 20.64
CA GLN A 38 -18.91 22.86 20.21
C GLN A 38 -18.88 23.01 18.67
N GLY A 39 -19.48 22.06 17.94
CA GLY A 39 -19.59 22.07 16.49
C GLY A 39 -18.46 21.34 15.76
N ALA A 40 -18.76 20.91 14.52
CA ALA A 40 -17.91 20.00 13.75
C ALA A 40 -16.47 20.51 13.53
N TRP A 41 -16.30 21.80 13.25
CA TRP A 41 -14.97 22.38 13.00
C TRP A 41 -14.02 22.23 14.19
N VAL A 42 -14.53 22.44 15.41
CA VAL A 42 -13.72 22.35 16.64
C VAL A 42 -13.33 20.89 16.92
N GLN A 43 -14.26 19.95 16.70
CA GLN A 43 -13.97 18.50 16.83
C GLN A 43 -12.84 18.06 15.90
N TRP A 44 -12.95 18.40 14.60
CA TRP A 44 -11.93 18.05 13.62
C TRP A 44 -10.59 18.72 13.90
N ALA A 45 -10.60 20.00 14.30
CA ALA A 45 -9.37 20.70 14.68
C ALA A 45 -8.68 20.06 15.88
N ALA A 46 -9.41 19.72 16.94
CA ALA A 46 -8.86 19.05 18.12
C ALA A 46 -8.27 17.68 17.80
N LEU A 47 -8.97 16.88 16.98
CA LEU A 47 -8.50 15.58 16.51
C LEU A 47 -7.21 15.70 15.69
N LEU A 48 -7.19 16.61 14.71
CA LEU A 48 -6.03 16.83 13.84
C LEU A 48 -4.81 17.34 14.62
N LEU A 49 -5.01 18.26 15.58
CA LEU A 49 -3.93 18.75 16.44
C LEU A 49 -3.35 17.63 17.30
N ALA A 50 -4.19 16.80 17.92
CA ALA A 50 -3.76 15.68 18.73
C ALA A 50 -3.02 14.61 17.91
N LEU A 51 -3.51 14.31 16.69
CA LEU A 51 -2.84 13.44 15.74
C LEU A 51 -1.48 13.99 15.30
N ALA A 52 -1.42 15.28 14.94
CA ALA A 52 -0.18 15.93 14.55
C ALA A 52 0.85 15.90 15.70
N ALA A 53 0.42 16.16 16.94
CA ALA A 53 1.26 16.05 18.13
C ALA A 53 1.74 14.60 18.35
N GLY A 54 0.85 13.62 18.23
CA GLY A 54 1.18 12.20 18.36
C GLY A 54 2.18 11.74 17.30
N ILE A 55 1.98 12.11 16.04
CA ILE A 55 2.93 11.87 14.94
C ILE A 55 4.26 12.55 15.24
N GLY A 56 4.24 13.83 15.65
CA GLY A 56 5.45 14.57 16.00
C GLY A 56 6.28 13.85 17.07
N VAL A 57 5.65 13.43 18.17
CA VAL A 57 6.30 12.66 19.23
C VAL A 57 6.80 11.31 18.72
N GLY A 58 5.99 10.57 17.95
CA GLY A 58 6.35 9.28 17.39
C GLY A 58 7.55 9.34 16.43
N LEU A 59 7.68 10.41 15.65
CA LEU A 59 8.80 10.62 14.74
C LEU A 59 10.11 10.96 15.46
N THR A 60 10.06 11.47 16.70
CA THR A 60 11.28 11.67 17.51
C THR A 60 11.85 10.39 18.09
N ALA A 61 11.06 9.30 18.18
CA ALA A 61 11.54 8.00 18.65
C ALA A 61 12.46 7.34 17.61
N SER A 62 13.38 6.48 18.06
CA SER A 62 14.33 5.78 17.17
C SER A 62 13.66 5.07 15.98
N PRO A 63 12.53 4.33 16.14
CA PRO A 63 11.80 3.75 15.00
C PRO A 63 11.25 4.79 14.02
N GLY A 64 10.77 5.94 14.52
CA GLY A 64 10.28 7.04 13.69
C GLY A 64 11.38 7.70 12.86
N GLN A 65 12.55 7.93 13.46
CA GLN A 65 13.71 8.45 12.75
C GLN A 65 14.23 7.46 11.68
N ARG A 66 14.23 6.16 11.98
CA ARG A 66 14.57 5.10 11.01
C ARG A 66 13.61 5.08 9.83
N LEU A 67 12.31 5.28 10.06
CA LEU A 67 11.31 5.36 9.00
C LEU A 67 11.58 6.56 8.07
N ILE A 68 11.93 7.73 8.63
CA ILE A 68 12.29 8.91 7.84
C ILE A 68 13.56 8.66 7.03
N ALA A 69 14.59 8.07 7.64
CA ALA A 69 15.83 7.72 6.95
C ALA A 69 15.57 6.74 5.79
N PHE A 70 14.80 5.68 6.06
CA PHE A 70 14.37 4.72 5.04
C PHE A 70 13.62 5.39 3.90
N GLY A 71 12.67 6.29 4.20
CA GLY A 71 11.94 7.02 3.17
C GLY A 71 12.85 7.88 2.29
N ARG A 72 13.85 8.55 2.89
CA ARG A 72 14.86 9.31 2.14
C ARG A 72 15.68 8.42 1.23
N ASP A 73 16.08 7.25 1.71
CA ASP A 73 16.88 6.30 0.92
C ASP A 73 16.04 5.64 -0.19
N ALA A 74 14.78 5.31 0.09
CA ALA A 74 13.82 4.82 -0.91
C ALA A 74 13.60 5.84 -2.04
N VAL A 75 13.52 7.14 -1.73
CA VAL A 75 13.43 8.19 -2.76
C VAL A 75 14.71 8.29 -3.58
N LYS A 76 15.89 8.19 -2.95
CA LYS A 76 17.17 8.16 -3.70
C LYS A 76 17.22 6.95 -4.63
N GLU A 77 16.78 5.79 -4.19
CA GLU A 77 16.78 4.57 -4.99
C GLU A 77 15.74 4.64 -6.12
N ALA A 78 14.54 5.15 -5.83
CA ALA A 78 13.50 5.37 -6.83
C ALA A 78 13.96 6.34 -7.94
N ARG A 79 14.85 7.29 -7.62
CA ARG A 79 15.47 8.18 -8.62
C ARG A 79 16.50 7.47 -9.51
N LYS A 80 17.06 6.34 -9.08
CA LYS A 80 17.94 5.50 -9.90
C LYS A 80 17.15 4.61 -10.87
N VAL A 81 15.85 4.46 -10.65
CA VAL A 81 14.99 3.70 -11.57
C VAL A 81 14.89 4.45 -12.89
N VAL A 82 15.48 3.86 -13.92
CA VAL A 82 15.36 4.34 -15.29
C VAL A 82 13.96 3.97 -15.78
N TRP A 83 13.08 4.96 -15.83
CA TRP A 83 11.74 4.75 -16.35
C TRP A 83 11.78 4.54 -17.86
N PRO A 84 11.02 3.55 -18.39
CA PRO A 84 11.02 3.27 -19.81
C PRO A 84 10.53 4.48 -20.60
N THR A 85 11.09 4.67 -21.78
CA THR A 85 10.59 5.68 -22.71
C THR A 85 9.15 5.34 -23.13
N ARG A 86 8.38 6.34 -23.59
CA ARG A 86 7.02 6.10 -24.11
C ARG A 86 6.98 5.02 -25.19
N LYS A 87 8.05 4.91 -25.99
CA LYS A 87 8.19 3.90 -27.04
C LYS A 87 8.39 2.50 -26.45
N GLU A 88 9.28 2.34 -25.48
CA GLU A 88 9.53 1.06 -24.81
C GLU A 88 8.29 0.59 -24.04
N ALA A 89 7.62 1.49 -23.31
CA ALA A 89 6.39 1.18 -22.59
C ALA A 89 5.28 0.72 -23.56
N ALA A 90 5.12 1.41 -24.69
CA ALA A 90 4.16 1.02 -25.73
C ALA A 90 4.54 -0.32 -26.39
N GLN A 91 5.82 -0.58 -26.60
CA GLN A 91 6.32 -1.83 -27.18
C GLN A 91 6.05 -3.03 -26.25
N VAL A 92 6.37 -2.91 -24.96
CA VAL A 92 6.07 -3.96 -23.97
C VAL A 92 4.56 -4.17 -23.85
N THR A 93 3.78 -3.09 -23.84
CA THR A 93 2.30 -3.20 -23.88
C THR A 93 1.84 -3.94 -25.12
N GLY A 94 2.37 -3.60 -26.30
CA GLY A 94 2.08 -4.27 -27.56
C GLY A 94 2.40 -5.77 -27.53
N TYR A 95 3.51 -6.17 -26.93
CA TYR A 95 3.84 -7.60 -26.74
C TYR A 95 2.82 -8.32 -25.88
N VAL A 96 2.38 -7.70 -24.77
CA VAL A 96 1.33 -8.28 -23.92
C VAL A 96 0.01 -8.42 -24.69
N PHE A 97 -0.38 -7.39 -25.45
CA PHE A 97 -1.60 -7.44 -26.27
C PHE A 97 -1.53 -8.53 -27.35
N ALA A 98 -0.40 -8.66 -28.05
CA ALA A 98 -0.20 -9.71 -29.05
C ALA A 98 -0.30 -11.10 -28.41
N PHE A 99 0.34 -11.30 -27.25
CA PHE A 99 0.25 -12.56 -26.51
C PHE A 99 -1.19 -12.91 -26.11
N VAL A 100 -1.92 -11.94 -25.54
CA VAL A 100 -3.32 -12.14 -25.14
C VAL A 100 -4.21 -12.41 -26.35
N ALA A 101 -4.00 -11.73 -27.49
CA ALA A 101 -4.75 -11.98 -28.71
C ALA A 101 -4.56 -13.41 -29.23
N VAL A 102 -3.32 -13.93 -29.22
CA VAL A 102 -3.03 -15.31 -29.62
C VAL A 102 -3.73 -16.30 -28.67
N MET A 103 -3.70 -16.05 -27.36
CA MET A 103 -4.39 -16.90 -26.39
C MET A 103 -5.91 -16.86 -26.55
N ALA A 104 -6.48 -15.69 -26.81
CA ALA A 104 -7.91 -15.54 -27.08
C ALA A 104 -8.32 -16.34 -28.33
N ILE A 105 -7.55 -16.28 -29.41
CA ILE A 105 -7.81 -17.06 -30.64
C ILE A 105 -7.69 -18.57 -30.36
N PHE A 106 -6.66 -18.98 -29.63
CA PHE A 106 -6.46 -20.39 -29.28
C PHE A 106 -7.61 -20.96 -28.44
N LEU A 107 -8.04 -20.23 -27.41
CA LEU A 107 -9.18 -20.63 -26.59
C LEU A 107 -10.47 -20.63 -27.41
N TRP A 108 -10.71 -19.60 -28.22
CA TRP A 108 -11.87 -19.55 -29.10
C TRP A 108 -11.93 -20.74 -30.07
N LEU A 109 -10.79 -21.11 -30.67
CA LEU A 109 -10.71 -22.28 -31.55
C LEU A 109 -10.99 -23.58 -30.79
N THR A 110 -10.43 -23.70 -29.57
CA THR A 110 -10.66 -24.87 -28.71
C THR A 110 -12.13 -24.99 -28.34
N ASP A 111 -12.77 -23.89 -27.95
CA ASP A 111 -14.20 -23.84 -27.62
C ASP A 111 -15.04 -24.24 -28.83
N LYS A 112 -14.71 -23.76 -30.04
CA LYS A 112 -15.40 -24.14 -31.28
C LYS A 112 -15.18 -25.60 -31.66
N LEU A 113 -14.00 -26.14 -31.43
CA LEU A 113 -13.71 -27.55 -31.65
C LEU A 113 -14.51 -28.42 -30.67
N LEU A 114 -14.55 -28.03 -29.40
CA LEU A 114 -15.33 -28.73 -28.37
C LEU A 114 -16.83 -28.65 -28.66
N GLU A 115 -17.35 -27.48 -29.05
CA GLU A 115 -18.72 -27.29 -29.52
C GLU A 115 -19.04 -28.27 -30.66
N TRP A 116 -18.20 -28.30 -31.70
CA TRP A 116 -18.40 -29.18 -32.84
C TRP A 116 -18.37 -30.67 -32.46
N VAL A 117 -17.42 -31.10 -31.62
CA VAL A 117 -17.32 -32.50 -31.16
C VAL A 117 -18.53 -32.88 -30.30
N LEU A 118 -18.90 -32.03 -29.34
CA LEU A 118 -20.00 -32.32 -28.42
C LEU A 118 -21.36 -32.33 -29.14
N TYR A 119 -21.67 -31.29 -29.92
CA TYR A 119 -22.96 -31.21 -30.62
C TYR A 119 -23.03 -32.14 -31.83
N GLY A 120 -21.94 -32.26 -32.60
CA GLY A 120 -21.90 -33.07 -33.81
C GLY A 120 -21.80 -34.57 -33.56
N LEU A 121 -21.03 -35.01 -32.55
CA LEU A 121 -20.76 -36.44 -32.32
C LEU A 121 -21.59 -37.02 -31.17
N ILE A 122 -21.79 -36.28 -30.08
CA ILE A 122 -22.42 -36.81 -28.86
C ILE A 122 -23.91 -36.48 -28.80
N LEU A 123 -24.31 -35.23 -29.07
CA LEU A 123 -25.72 -34.82 -28.97
C LEU A 123 -26.53 -35.06 -30.25
N GLY A 124 -25.88 -35.24 -31.41
CA GLY A 124 -26.53 -35.64 -32.67
C GLY A 124 -27.61 -34.69 -33.18
N TRP A 125 -27.63 -33.43 -32.73
CA TRP A 125 -28.62 -32.44 -33.14
C TRP A 125 -28.01 -31.52 -34.21
N ARG A 126 -28.66 -31.46 -35.37
CA ARG A 126 -28.33 -30.61 -36.52
C ARG A 126 -28.37 -29.12 -36.20
#